data_AF-A0A948MS83-F1
#
_entry.id   AF-A0A948MS83-F1
#
_cell.length_a   1.000
_cell.length_b   1.000
_cell.length_c   1.000
_cell.angle_alpha   90.00
_cell.angle_beta   90.00
_cell.angle_gamma   90.00
#
_symmetry.space_group_name_H-M   'P 1'
#
loop_
_entity.id
_entity.type
_entity.pdbx_description
1 polymer ?
#
loop_
_entity_poly.entity_id
_entity_poly.type
_entity_poly.pdbx_seq_one_letter_code
_entity_poly.pdbx_strand_id
1 'polypeptide(L)'
;MIPLNKENARNALLTLVSRQFDDIAERISRDIHQHANGSPVPAAVGFMMYFLRNADGEPLKDTIVNRYGVTRAHMEETTGFRKLRDACQKKQLGARLEEHFYAHQPNLTRIYKVVVDGWS
;
A
#
# COMPACT_ATOMS: atom_id res chain seq x y z
N MET A 1 24.27 17.44 -5.49
CA MET A 1 24.20 16.66 -6.73
C MET A 1 23.81 15.24 -6.36
N ILE A 2 22.58 14.82 -6.62
CA ILE A 2 22.15 13.44 -6.36
C ILE A 2 22.70 12.59 -7.52
N PRO A 3 23.33 11.43 -7.28
CA PRO A 3 23.83 10.60 -8.38
C PRO A 3 22.65 10.19 -9.28
N LEU A 4 22.79 10.32 -10.61
CA LEU A 4 21.74 9.94 -11.57
C LEU A 4 21.15 8.54 -11.31
N ASN A 5 21.96 7.61 -10.80
CA ASN A 5 21.53 6.27 -10.43
C ASN A 5 20.49 6.26 -9.28
N LYS A 6 20.65 7.15 -8.29
CA LYS A 6 19.73 7.24 -7.14
C LYS A 6 18.38 7.83 -7.53
N GLU A 7 18.37 8.81 -8.44
CA GLU A 7 17.13 9.39 -8.98
C GLU A 7 16.35 8.38 -9.83
N ASN A 8 17.05 7.64 -10.70
CA ASN A 8 16.44 6.55 -11.47
C ASN A 8 15.86 5.46 -10.55
N ALA A 9 16.59 5.05 -9.52
CA ALA A 9 16.10 4.07 -8.54
C ALA A 9 14.89 4.59 -7.74
N ARG A 10 14.88 5.88 -7.38
CA ARG A 10 13.73 6.54 -6.75
C ARG A 10 12.50 6.49 -7.66
N ASN A 11 12.65 6.88 -8.92
CA ASN A 11 11.54 6.90 -9.89
C ASN A 11 11.03 5.48 -10.20
N ALA A 12 11.94 4.50 -10.29
CA ALA A 12 11.58 3.09 -10.46
C ALA A 12 10.77 2.57 -9.25
N LEU A 13 11.20 2.86 -8.02
CA LEU A 13 10.47 2.48 -6.80
C LEU A 13 9.07 3.13 -6.75
N LEU A 14 8.97 4.43 -7.05
CA LEU A 14 7.67 5.12 -7.08
C LEU A 14 6.75 4.57 -8.17
N THR A 15 7.31 4.20 -9.33
CA THR A 15 6.56 3.55 -10.41
C THR A 15 6.04 2.17 -9.97
N LEU A 16 6.88 1.37 -9.32
CA LEU A 16 6.50 0.06 -8.78
C LEU A 16 5.37 0.18 -7.75
N VAL A 17 5.50 1.11 -6.81
CA VAL A 17 4.49 1.38 -5.78
C VAL A 17 3.20 1.89 -6.41
N SER A 18 3.27 2.81 -7.38
CA SER A 18 2.12 3.31 -8.10
C SER A 18 1.36 2.20 -8.83
N ARG A 19 2.05 1.24 -9.45
CA ARG A 19 1.42 0.08 -10.10
C ARG A 19 0.68 -0.80 -9.09
N GLN A 20 1.27 -1.06 -7.94
CA GLN A 20 0.60 -1.82 -6.89
C GLN A 20 -0.67 -1.13 -6.40
N PHE A 21 -0.71 0.21 -6.31
CA PHE A 21 -1.93 0.93 -5.99
C PHE A 21 -3.00 0.82 -7.09
N ASP A 22 -2.61 0.87 -8.36
CA ASP A 22 -3.51 0.64 -9.50
C ASP A 22 -4.11 -0.77 -9.44
N ASP A 23 -3.27 -1.80 -9.23
CA ASP A 23 -3.71 -3.18 -9.11
C ASP A 23 -4.69 -3.37 -7.93
N ILE A 24 -4.44 -2.72 -6.79
CA ILE A 24 -5.36 -2.74 -5.64
C ILE A 24 -6.68 -2.06 -6.02
N ALA A 25 -6.64 -0.91 -6.70
CA ALA A 25 -7.84 -0.17 -7.09
C ALA A 25 -8.76 -0.99 -8.02
N GLU A 26 -8.17 -1.80 -8.90
CA GLU A 26 -8.92 -2.68 -9.81
C GLU A 26 -9.58 -3.86 -9.09
N ARG A 27 -8.92 -4.41 -8.07
CA ARG A 27 -9.41 -5.63 -7.38
C ARG A 27 -10.19 -5.41 -6.10
N ILE A 28 -10.09 -4.24 -5.46
CA ILE A 28 -10.59 -4.01 -4.11
C ILE A 28 -12.05 -4.43 -3.92
N SER A 29 -12.92 -4.21 -4.91
CA SER A 29 -14.33 -4.62 -4.79
C SER A 29 -14.49 -6.13 -4.75
N ARG A 30 -13.77 -6.86 -5.61
CA ARG A 30 -13.79 -8.32 -5.62
C ARG A 30 -13.25 -8.86 -4.30
N ASP A 31 -12.14 -8.30 -3.83
CA ASP A 31 -11.49 -8.72 -2.59
C ASP A 31 -12.42 -8.49 -1.37
N ILE A 32 -13.11 -7.35 -1.30
CA ILE A 32 -14.12 -7.08 -0.25
C ILE A 32 -15.28 -8.07 -0.33
N HIS A 33 -15.86 -8.31 -1.51
CA HIS A 33 -16.95 -9.27 -1.67
C HIS A 33 -16.55 -10.69 -1.26
N GLN A 34 -15.36 -11.13 -1.64
CA GLN A 34 -14.83 -12.43 -1.25
C GLN A 34 -14.62 -12.51 0.27
N HIS A 35 -14.08 -11.44 0.87
CA HIS A 35 -13.85 -11.41 2.31
C HIS A 35 -15.17 -11.42 3.11
N ALA A 36 -16.15 -10.62 2.68
CA ALA A 36 -17.48 -10.56 3.30
C ALA A 36 -18.21 -11.91 3.21
N ASN A 37 -18.18 -12.57 2.06
CA ASN A 37 -18.84 -13.87 1.85
C ASN A 37 -18.13 -15.03 2.59
N GLY A 38 -16.82 -14.92 2.82
CA GLY A 38 -16.04 -15.93 3.53
C GLY A 38 -16.03 -15.75 5.05
N SER A 39 -16.55 -14.62 5.57
CA SER A 39 -16.56 -14.34 7.00
C SER A 39 -17.74 -15.05 7.68
N PRO A 40 -17.50 -15.87 8.72
CA PRO A 40 -18.57 -16.48 9.51
C PRO A 40 -19.27 -15.47 10.45
N VAL A 41 -18.77 -14.24 10.55
CA VAL A 41 -19.31 -13.18 11.39
C VAL A 41 -20.05 -12.15 10.53
N PRO A 42 -21.37 -11.97 10.70
CA PRO A 42 -22.13 -10.93 10.02
C PRO A 42 -21.72 -9.55 10.55
N ALA A 43 -21.30 -8.66 9.65
CA ALA A 43 -21.08 -7.23 9.90
C ALA A 43 -20.20 -6.90 11.12
N ALA A 44 -18.87 -7.08 10.96
CA ALA A 44 -17.90 -6.30 11.72
C ALA A 44 -17.15 -5.43 10.71
N VAL A 45 -17.23 -4.11 10.89
CA VAL A 45 -16.58 -3.04 10.12
C VAL A 45 -15.28 -3.54 9.48
N GLY A 46 -15.37 -3.88 8.18
CA GLY A 46 -14.32 -4.63 7.54
C GLY A 46 -13.19 -3.73 7.09
N PHE A 47 -11.96 -4.21 7.22
CA PHE A 47 -10.78 -3.57 6.65
C PHE A 47 -9.94 -4.60 5.89
N MET A 48 -9.37 -4.18 4.76
CA MET A 48 -8.48 -4.98 3.92
C MET A 48 -7.08 -4.41 4.09
N MET A 49 -6.11 -5.30 4.28
CA MET A 49 -4.70 -4.91 4.34
C MET A 49 -3.95 -5.44 3.13
N TYR A 50 -3.28 -4.53 2.42
CA TYR A 50 -2.44 -4.83 1.27
C TYR A 50 -0.99 -4.46 1.58
N PHE A 51 -0.16 -5.45 1.87
CA PHE A 51 1.27 -5.21 2.05
C PHE A 51 1.92 -4.89 0.71
N LEU A 52 2.60 -3.74 0.65
CA LEU A 52 3.38 -3.35 -0.52
C LEU A 52 4.63 -4.22 -0.60
N ARG A 53 5.11 -4.45 -1.82
CA ARG A 53 6.28 -5.28 -2.09
C ARG A 53 7.35 -4.52 -2.86
N ASN A 54 8.61 -4.92 -2.66
CA ASN A 54 9.73 -4.49 -3.49
C ASN A 54 9.76 -5.29 -4.82
N ALA A 55 10.77 -5.03 -5.65
CA ALA A 55 10.92 -5.70 -6.95
C ALA A 55 11.18 -7.22 -6.83
N ASP A 56 11.70 -7.67 -5.69
CA ASP A 56 11.98 -9.08 -5.40
C ASP A 56 10.75 -9.82 -4.81
N GLY A 57 9.63 -9.12 -4.66
CA GLY A 57 8.41 -9.67 -4.05
C GLY A 57 8.42 -9.71 -2.52
N GLU A 58 9.49 -9.26 -1.87
CA GLU A 58 9.55 -9.10 -0.42
C GLU A 58 8.71 -7.90 0.04
N PRO A 59 8.24 -7.85 1.31
CA PRO A 59 7.61 -6.66 1.87
C PRO A 59 8.46 -5.40 1.65
N LEU A 60 7.81 -4.30 1.28
CA LEU A 60 8.46 -3.02 1.06
C LEU A 60 8.90 -2.43 2.41
N LYS A 61 10.18 -2.64 2.74
CA LYS A 61 10.81 -2.18 3.97
C LYS A 61 11.17 -0.69 3.89
N ASP A 62 11.08 0.00 5.02
CA ASP A 62 11.53 1.39 5.17
C ASP A 62 13.00 1.61 4.82
N THR A 63 13.87 0.64 5.09
CA THR A 63 15.29 0.67 4.71
C THR A 63 15.48 0.84 3.20
N ILE A 64 14.62 0.22 2.37
CA ILE A 64 14.66 0.35 0.90
C ILE A 64 14.15 1.72 0.48
N VAL A 65 13.03 2.16 1.07
CA VAL A 65 12.39 3.45 0.79
C VAL A 65 13.35 4.62 1.13
N ASN A 66 13.94 4.58 2.33
CA ASN A 66 14.89 5.58 2.83
C ASN A 66 16.19 5.60 2.03
N ARG A 67 16.69 4.43 1.59
CA ARG A 67 17.90 4.34 0.75
C ARG A 67 17.79 5.21 -0.50
N TYR A 68 16.60 5.27 -1.11
CA TYR A 68 16.34 6.05 -2.31
C TYR A 68 15.75 7.44 -2.04
N GLY A 69 15.67 7.87 -0.77
CA GLY A 69 15.10 9.18 -0.41
C GLY A 69 13.61 9.31 -0.72
N VAL A 70 12.89 8.18 -0.76
CA VAL A 70 11.44 8.16 -0.87
C VAL A 70 10.84 8.31 0.54
N THR A 71 9.66 8.91 0.62
CA THR A 71 8.90 9.07 1.86
C THR A 71 7.48 8.58 1.61
N ARG A 72 6.70 8.41 2.67
CA ARG A 72 5.27 8.10 2.56
C ARG A 72 4.52 9.12 1.68
N ALA A 73 4.80 10.42 1.86
CA ALA A 73 4.20 11.48 1.06
C ALA A 73 4.49 11.32 -0.44
N HIS A 74 5.72 11.01 -0.83
CA HIS A 74 6.05 10.74 -2.23
C HIS A 74 5.25 9.57 -2.82
N MET A 75 4.96 8.53 -2.01
CA MET A 75 4.13 7.40 -2.43
C MET A 75 2.65 7.84 -2.56
N GLU A 76 2.15 8.64 -1.63
CA GLU A 76 0.79 9.19 -1.67
C GLU A 76 0.56 10.15 -2.85
N GLU A 77 1.61 10.83 -3.33
CA GLU A 77 1.57 11.73 -4.48
C GLU A 77 1.52 11.00 -5.83
N THR A 78 1.75 9.67 -5.84
CA THR A 78 1.71 8.88 -7.08
C THR A 78 0.32 8.87 -7.70
N THR A 79 0.26 8.78 -9.03
CA THR A 79 -1.00 8.68 -9.77
C THR A 79 -1.81 7.45 -9.35
N GLY A 80 -1.14 6.34 -9.01
CA GLY A 80 -1.80 5.13 -8.56
C GLY A 80 -2.49 5.30 -7.21
N PHE A 81 -1.86 5.99 -6.25
CA PHE A 81 -2.51 6.22 -4.95
C PHE A 81 -3.75 7.13 -5.10
N ARG A 82 -3.68 8.14 -5.96
CA ARG A 82 -4.86 8.97 -6.29
C ARG A 82 -6.00 8.14 -6.87
N LYS A 83 -5.73 7.30 -7.88
CA LYS A 83 -6.75 6.41 -8.46
C LYS A 83 -7.35 5.44 -7.44
N LEU A 84 -6.52 4.89 -6.55
CA LEU A 84 -6.99 4.04 -5.46
C LEU A 84 -7.92 4.79 -4.51
N ARG A 85 -7.54 5.99 -4.08
CA ARG A 85 -8.40 6.86 -3.27
C ARG A 85 -9.71 7.17 -3.96
N ASP A 86 -9.68 7.52 -5.24
CA ASP A 86 -10.88 7.82 -6.04
C ASP A 86 -11.79 6.58 -6.16
N ALA A 87 -11.21 5.40 -6.39
CA ALA A 87 -11.94 4.14 -6.47
C ALA A 87 -12.62 3.77 -5.14
N CYS A 88 -11.91 3.96 -4.02
CA CYS A 88 -12.45 3.77 -2.68
C CYS A 88 -13.55 4.80 -2.36
N GLN A 89 -13.33 6.09 -2.66
CA GLN A 89 -14.29 7.15 -2.38
C GLN A 89 -15.63 6.96 -3.13
N LYS A 90 -15.60 6.51 -4.39
CA LYS A 90 -16.81 6.15 -5.15
C LYS A 90 -17.67 5.08 -4.47
N LYS A 91 -17.07 4.30 -3.58
CA LYS A 91 -17.69 3.21 -2.83
C LYS A 91 -17.87 3.53 -1.35
N GLN A 92 -17.67 4.79 -0.96
CA GLN A 92 -17.73 5.27 0.43
C GLN A 92 -16.71 4.55 1.35
N LEU A 93 -15.58 4.13 0.79
CA LEU A 93 -14.47 3.50 1.52
C LEU A 93 -13.35 4.50 1.80
N GLY A 94 -12.63 4.29 2.89
CA GLY A 94 -11.34 4.92 3.17
C GLY A 94 -10.18 4.14 2.56
N ALA A 95 -9.12 4.84 2.16
CA ALA A 95 -7.84 4.23 1.76
C ALA A 95 -6.69 5.01 2.40
N ARG A 96 -5.84 4.32 3.17
CA ARG A 96 -4.74 4.91 3.94
C ARG A 96 -3.46 4.14 3.73
N LEU A 97 -2.37 4.86 3.46
CA LEU A 97 -1.03 4.28 3.44
C LEU A 97 -0.44 4.32 4.85
N GLU A 98 -0.16 3.15 5.41
CA GLU A 98 0.31 2.96 6.78
C GLU A 98 1.65 2.23 6.84
N GLU A 99 2.33 2.39 7.96
CA GLU A 99 3.48 1.58 8.36
C GLU A 99 2.99 0.44 9.27
N HIS A 100 3.58 -0.74 9.11
CA HIS A 100 3.36 -1.90 9.97
C HIS A 100 4.68 -2.37 10.58
N PHE A 101 4.61 -2.79 11.84
CA PHE A 101 5.75 -3.23 12.63
C PHE A 101 5.60 -4.71 12.98
N TYR A 102 6.67 -5.48 12.79
CA TYR A 102 6.76 -6.80 13.39
C TYR A 102 7.16 -6.65 14.87
N ALA A 103 6.19 -6.75 15.78
CA ALA A 103 6.39 -6.57 17.23
C ALA A 103 7.40 -7.56 17.86
N HIS A 104 7.75 -8.65 17.16
CA HIS A 104 8.60 -9.72 17.67
C HIS A 104 9.97 -9.83 16.99
N GLN A 105 10.37 -8.86 16.15
CA GLN A 105 11.70 -8.86 15.54
C GLN A 105 12.68 -8.01 16.37
N PRO A 106 13.90 -8.52 16.64
CA PRO A 106 14.90 -7.79 17.44
C PRO A 106 15.35 -6.48 16.78
N ASN A 107 15.24 -6.40 15.44
CA ASN A 107 15.38 -5.16 14.68
C ASN A 107 14.00 -4.76 14.16
N LEU A 108 13.47 -3.63 14.64
CA LEU A 108 12.19 -3.08 14.20
C LEU A 108 12.26 -2.75 12.70
N THR A 109 11.84 -3.69 11.86
CA THR A 109 11.70 -3.48 10.43
C THR A 109 10.29 -2.97 10.15
N ARG A 110 10.20 -1.74 9.63
CA ARG A 110 8.92 -1.16 9.22
C ARG A 110 8.63 -1.54 7.79
N ILE A 111 7.40 -1.94 7.52
CA ILE A 111 6.94 -2.24 6.16
C ILE A 111 5.72 -1.39 5.82
N TYR A 112 5.54 -1.09 4.54
CA TYR A 112 4.40 -0.30 4.09
C TYR A 112 3.22 -1.18 3.69
N LYS A 113 2.02 -0.75 4.07
CA LYS A 113 0.75 -1.38 3.69
C LYS A 113 -0.31 -0.34 3.34
N VAL A 114 -1.24 -0.70 2.48
CA VAL A 114 -2.50 0.04 2.33
C VAL A 114 -3.55 -0.61 3.19
N VAL A 115 -4.28 0.20 3.95
CA VAL A 115 -5.51 -0.19 4.61
C VAL A 115 -6.67 0.42 3.84
N VAL A 116 -7.61 -0.41 3.41
CA VAL A 116 -8.91 0.02 2.92
C VAL A 116 -9.94 -0.35 3.97
N ASP A 117 -10.79 0.58 4.37
CA ASP A 117 -11.76 0.40 5.45
C ASP A 117 -13.09 1.11 5.14
N GLY A 118 -14.11 0.87 5.98
CA GLY A 118 -15.38 1.61 5.94
C GLY A 118 -16.54 0.90 5.24
N TRP A 119 -16.44 -0.40 4.95
CA TRP A 119 -17.63 -1.17 4.55
C TRP A 119 -18.28 -1.88 5.75
N SER A 120 -19.60 -2.01 5.68
CA SER A 120 -20.48 -2.67 6.65
C SER A 120 -21.22 -3.83 6.00
#